data_AF-A0A8H4TGU7-F1
#
_entry.id   AF-A0A8H4TGU7-F1
#
_cell.length_a   1.000
_cell.length_b   1.000
_cell.length_c   1.000
_cell.angle_alpha   90.00
_cell.angle_beta   90.00
_cell.angle_gamma   90.00
#
_symmetry.space_group_name_H-M   'P 1'
#
loop_
_entity.id
_entity.type
_entity.pdbx_description
1 polymer ?
#
loop_
_entity_poly.entity_id
_entity_poly.type
_entity_poly.pdbx_seq_one_letter_code
_entity_poly.pdbx_strand_id
1 'polypeptide(L)' 'MGTPSAFYHMQTSIASKLLNYFAGIAGDVHGDTSLMSKDHLNFTLKQPYGVVAAIIPWNVPILMALNKIAPAVAAGNAII' A
#
# COMPACT_ATOMS: atom_id res chain seq x y z
N MET A 1 -18.67 -7.36 -14.93
CA MET A 1 -18.00 -8.67 -15.03
C MET A 1 -18.97 -9.85 -14.97
N GLY A 2 -20.30 -9.65 -15.02
CA GLY A 2 -21.24 -10.78 -14.90
C GLY A 2 -21.18 -11.53 -13.57
N THR A 3 -20.28 -11.13 -12.66
CA THR A 3 -20.18 -11.67 -11.31
C THR A 3 -21.44 -11.33 -10.52
N PRO A 4 -21.94 -12.26 -9.69
CA PRO A 4 -23.11 -12.02 -8.85
C PRO A 4 -22.93 -10.78 -7.95
N SER A 5 -24.03 -10.06 -7.69
CA SER A 5 -24.04 -8.86 -6.83
C SER A 5 -23.48 -9.12 -5.43
N ALA A 6 -23.77 -10.28 -4.85
CA ALA A 6 -23.21 -10.70 -3.55
C ALA A 6 -21.67 -10.69 -3.54
N PHE A 7 -21.05 -11.12 -4.65
CA PHE A 7 -19.59 -11.13 -4.77
C PHE A 7 -19.02 -9.71 -4.87
N TYR A 8 -19.72 -8.78 -5.51
CA TYR A 8 -19.33 -7.36 -5.52
C TYR A 8 -19.35 -6.75 -4.11
N HIS A 9 -20.40 -7.00 -3.33
CA HIS A 9 -20.45 -6.54 -1.94
C HIS A 9 -19.32 -7.13 -1.10
N MET A 10 -19.02 -8.41 -1.27
CA MET A 10 -17.88 -9.06 -0.62
C MET A 10 -16.55 -8.38 -1.00
N GLN A 11 -16.32 -8.12 -2.29
CA GLN A 11 -15.12 -7.41 -2.75
C GLN A 11 -14.99 -6.02 -2.13
N THR A 12 -16.06 -5.24 -2.09
CA THR A 12 -16.05 -3.89 -1.48
C THR A 12 -15.74 -3.93 0.00
N SER A 13 -16.27 -4.94 0.73
CA SER A 13 -16.01 -5.12 2.15
C SER A 13 -14.56 -5.53 2.44
N ILE A 14 -13.96 -6.39 1.59
CA ILE A 14 -12.55 -6.74 1.71
C ILE A 14 -11.67 -5.53 1.38
N ALA A 15 -12.01 -4.79 0.32
CA ALA A 15 -11.22 -3.67 -0.13
C ALA A 15 -11.24 -2.49 0.88
N SER A 16 -12.36 -2.25 1.55
CA SER A 16 -12.43 -1.25 2.63
C SER A 16 -11.57 -1.65 3.84
N LYS A 17 -11.57 -2.93 4.21
CA LYS A 17 -10.68 -3.46 5.26
C LYS A 17 -9.21 -3.29 4.89
N LEU A 18 -8.86 -3.54 3.64
CA LEU A 18 -7.49 -3.36 3.14
C LEU A 18 -7.04 -1.91 3.24
N LEU A 19 -7.91 -0.96 2.85
CA LEU A 19 -7.63 0.46 2.95
C LEU A 19 -7.44 0.88 4.42
N ASN A 20 -8.31 0.43 5.33
CA ASN A 20 -8.18 0.70 6.76
C ASN A 20 -6.91 0.09 7.37
N TYR A 21 -6.51 -1.10 6.91
CA TYR A 21 -5.28 -1.74 7.34
C TYR A 21 -4.06 -0.88 6.97
N PHE A 22 -3.95 -0.46 5.70
CA PHE A 22 -2.85 0.40 5.26
C PHE A 22 -2.89 1.79 5.87
N ALA A 23 -4.07 2.35 6.15
CA ALA A 23 -4.21 3.59 6.89
C ALA A 23 -3.67 3.45 8.33
N GLY A 24 -3.90 2.30 8.98
CA GLY A 24 -3.38 2.03 10.32
C GLY A 24 -1.86 1.91 10.37
N ILE A 25 -1.24 1.24 9.39
CA ILE A 25 0.21 1.03 9.37
C ILE A 25 1.00 2.17 8.71
N ALA A 26 0.33 3.16 8.10
CA ALA A 26 1.01 4.27 7.41
C ALA A 26 1.88 5.11 8.34
N GLY A 27 1.52 5.22 9.63
CA GLY A 27 2.33 5.91 10.63
C GLY A 27 3.58 5.14 11.08
N ASP A 28 3.60 3.83 10.87
CA ASP A 28 4.65 2.92 11.36
C ASP A 28 5.72 2.64 10.28
N VAL A 29 5.85 3.52 9.29
CA VAL A 29 6.88 3.40 8.25
C VAL A 29 8.17 4.04 8.73
N HIS A 30 8.97 3.26 9.47
CA HIS A 30 10.28 3.68 9.98
C HIS A 30 11.43 2.94 9.29
N GLY A 31 12.59 3.60 9.23
CA GLY A 31 13.86 2.96 8.90
C GLY A 31 14.57 2.41 10.15
N ASP A 32 15.78 1.92 9.97
CA ASP A 32 16.54 1.21 10.99
C ASP A 32 17.82 1.98 11.35
N THR A 33 18.31 1.81 12.57
CA THR A 33 19.60 2.37 13.01
C THR A 33 20.55 1.24 13.40
N SER A 34 21.80 1.29 12.92
CA SER A 34 22.81 0.27 13.17
C SER A 34 24.05 0.87 13.83
N LEU A 35 24.50 0.25 14.92
CA LEU A 35 25.68 0.65 15.70
C LEU A 35 26.93 -0.18 15.35
N MET A 36 26.93 -0.88 14.21
CA MET A 36 27.99 -1.85 13.87
C MET A 36 29.34 -1.22 13.55
N SER A 37 29.39 0.08 13.27
CA SER A 37 30.63 0.78 12.93
C SER A 37 31.01 1.74 14.07
N LYS A 38 32.25 1.62 14.57
CA LYS A 38 32.79 2.57 15.55
C LYS A 38 32.91 3.95 14.88
N ASP A 39 32.54 4.99 15.62
CA ASP A 39 32.57 6.41 15.21
C ASP A 39 31.65 6.82 14.04
N HIS A 40 30.70 5.96 13.62
CA HIS A 40 29.74 6.31 12.57
C HIS A 40 28.31 6.03 13.02
N LEU A 41 27.41 6.99 12.78
CA LEU A 41 25.96 6.81 12.93
C LEU A 41 25.38 6.30 11.60
N ASN A 42 25.00 5.03 11.55
CA ASN A 42 24.33 4.46 10.37
C ASN A 42 22.82 4.39 10.62
N PHE A 43 22.04 5.04 9.77
CA PHE A 43 20.59 4.92 9.78
C PHE A 43 20.05 4.81 8.35
N THR A 44 18.91 4.15 8.19
CA THR A 44 18.19 4.05 6.92
C THR A 44 16.91 4.86 6.99
N LEU A 45 16.49 5.38 5.85
CA LEU A 45 15.21 6.07 5.69
C LEU A 45 14.42 5.37 4.59
N LYS A 46 13.11 5.18 4.82
CA LYS A 46 12.18 4.73 3.78
C LYS A 46 11.60 5.95 3.11
N GLN A 47 11.97 6.18 1.85
CA GLN A 47 11.52 7.34 1.08
C GLN A 47 10.52 6.91 0.00
N PRO A 48 9.51 7.73 -0.32
CA PRO A 48 8.64 7.48 -1.45
C PRO A 48 9.44 7.55 -2.77
N TYR A 49 9.03 6.76 -3.75
CA TYR A 49 9.55 6.81 -5.11
C TYR A 49 9.06 8.04 -5.89
N GLY A 50 7.90 8.59 -5.51
CA GLY A 50 7.27 9.73 -6.19
C GLY A 50 5.98 9.32 -6.88
N VAL A 51 5.94 9.41 -8.22
CA VAL A 51 4.76 9.04 -9.03
C VAL A 51 4.91 7.61 -9.54
N VAL A 52 3.94 6.75 -9.23
CA VAL A 52 3.93 5.33 -9.60
C VAL A 52 2.71 5.01 -10.45
N ALA A 53 2.87 4.20 -11.51
CA ALA A 53 1.76 3.73 -12.33
C ALA A 53 1.30 2.33 -11.90
N ALA A 54 -0.02 2.10 -11.84
CA ALA A 54 -0.61 0.82 -11.45
C ALA A 54 -1.51 0.24 -12.53
N ILE A 55 -1.05 -0.85 -13.17
CA ILE A 55 -1.85 -1.65 -14.09
C ILE A 55 -2.54 -2.76 -13.31
N ILE A 56 -3.85 -2.91 -13.50
CA ILE A 56 -4.68 -3.92 -12.79
C ILE A 56 -5.38 -4.87 -13.77
N PRO A 57 -5.61 -6.14 -13.37
CA PRO A 57 -6.42 -7.07 -14.15
C PRO A 57 -7.91 -6.79 -13.98
N TRP A 58 -8.71 -7.38 -14.87
CA TRP A 58 -10.13 -7.09 -15.02
C TRP A 58 -11.06 -7.95 -14.16
N ASN A 59 -10.56 -9.03 -13.54
CA ASN A 59 -11.37 -10.04 -12.85
C ASN A 59 -11.93 -9.58 -11.50
N VAL A 60 -11.19 -8.77 -10.74
CA VAL A 60 -11.60 -8.25 -9.42
C VAL A 60 -11.22 -6.77 -9.29
N PRO A 61 -11.77 -5.89 -10.14
CA PRO A 61 -11.17 -4.58 -10.43
C PRO A 61 -11.05 -3.67 -9.19
N ILE A 62 -12.07 -3.61 -8.34
CA ILE A 62 -12.07 -2.75 -7.14
C ILE A 62 -11.01 -3.21 -6.14
N LEU A 63 -10.95 -4.52 -5.87
CA LEU A 63 -9.98 -5.06 -4.92
C LEU A 63 -8.56 -4.90 -5.44
N MET A 64 -8.33 -5.14 -6.73
CA MET A 64 -7.00 -5.02 -7.34
C MET A 64 -6.52 -3.56 -7.41
N ALA A 65 -7.42 -2.62 -7.68
CA ALA A 65 -7.12 -1.18 -7.62
C ALA A 65 -6.67 -0.79 -6.21
N LEU A 66 -7.46 -1.10 -5.20
CA LEU A 66 -7.15 -0.72 -3.82
C LEU A 66 -5.92 -1.45 -3.26
N ASN A 67 -5.63 -2.67 -3.72
CA ASN A 67 -4.42 -3.39 -3.37
C ASN A 67 -3.14 -2.73 -3.91
N LYS A 68 -3.24 -1.85 -4.91
CA LYS A 68 -2.09 -1.05 -5.39
C LYS A 68 -2.11 0.37 -4.82
N ILE A 69 -3.28 1.02 -4.79
CA ILE A 69 -3.44 2.39 -4.30
C ILE A 69 -3.09 2.49 -2.80
N ALA A 70 -3.62 1.60 -1.97
CA ALA A 70 -3.46 1.69 -0.53
C ALA A 70 -1.99 1.64 -0.06
N PRO A 71 -1.15 0.66 -0.46
CA PRO A 71 0.26 0.65 -0.09
C PRO A 71 1.07 1.78 -0.74
N ALA A 72 0.74 2.20 -1.97
CA ALA A 72 1.44 3.28 -2.64
C ALA A 72 1.26 4.61 -1.89
N VAL A 73 0.02 4.94 -1.52
CA VAL A 73 -0.32 6.15 -0.76
C VAL A 73 0.21 6.06 0.66
N ALA A 74 0.11 4.91 1.33
CA ALA A 74 0.67 4.72 2.67
C ALA A 74 2.19 4.92 2.71
N ALA A 75 2.90 4.58 1.65
CA ALA A 75 4.34 4.83 1.50
C ALA A 75 4.67 6.28 1.07
N GLY A 76 3.68 7.16 0.87
CA GLY A 76 3.86 8.55 0.48
C GLY A 76 4.00 8.80 -1.03
N ASN A 77 3.61 7.85 -1.88
CA ASN A 77 3.64 8.02 -3.33
C ASN A 77 2.34 8.63 -3.86
N ALA A 78 2.46 9.36 -4.98
CA ALA A 78 1.32 9.62 -5.86
C ALA A 78 1.15 8.44 -6.82
N ILE A 79 -0.09 8.14 -7.22
CA ILE A 79 -0.41 7.00 -8.07
C ILE A 79 -1.23 7.41 -9.29
N ILE A 80 -0.92 6.77 -10.43
CA ILE A 80 -1.65 6.87 -11.71
C ILE A 80 -2.22 5.51 -12.08
#